data_AF-A0A0X9AB07-F1
#
_entry.id   AF-A0A0X9AB07-F1
#
_cell.length_a   1.000
_cell.length_b   1.000
_cell.length_c   1.000
_cell.angle_alpha   90.00
_cell.angle_beta   90.00
_cell.angle_gamma   90.00
#
_symmetry.space_group_name_H-M   'P 1'
#
loop_
_entity.id
_entity.type
_entity.pdbx_description
1 polymer ?
#
loop_
_entity_poly.entity_id
_entity_poly.type
_entity_poly.pdbx_seq_one_letter_code
_entity_poly.pdbx_strand_id
1 'polypeptide(L)'
;KDDYGPESRGFVENSYLAGLTPSEFFFHAMGGREGLIDTAVKTAETGYIQRRLIKAMESVMVHYDGTVRNSVGQLIQLRYGEDGLCGETVEF
;
A
#
# COMPACT_ATOMS: atom_id res chain seq x y z
N LYS A 1 -32.70 -18.94 15.49
CA LYS A 1 -31.52 -19.84 15.46
C LYS A 1 -31.54 -20.49 14.09
N ASP A 2 -30.41 -20.50 13.39
CA ASP A 2 -30.29 -20.94 11.99
C ASP A 2 -31.04 -20.09 10.96
N ASP A 3 -30.86 -18.77 11.04
CA ASP A 3 -31.36 -17.84 10.02
C ASP A 3 -30.24 -17.46 9.04
N TYR A 4 -30.48 -17.75 7.76
CA TYR A 4 -29.57 -17.50 6.64
C TYR A 4 -29.99 -16.30 5.79
N GLY A 5 -31.01 -15.55 6.24
CA GLY A 5 -31.49 -14.33 5.60
C GLY A 5 -30.40 -13.25 5.51
N PRO A 6 -30.51 -12.34 4.53
CA PRO A 6 -29.53 -11.28 4.31
C PRO A 6 -29.44 -10.31 5.50
N GLU A 7 -30.57 -9.98 6.11
CA GLU A 7 -30.69 -9.11 7.30
C GLU A 7 -29.93 -9.66 8.51
N SER A 8 -29.92 -10.98 8.69
CA SER A 8 -29.21 -11.67 9.77
C SER A 8 -27.72 -11.86 9.50
N ARG A 9 -27.23 -11.48 8.31
CA ARG A 9 -25.85 -11.70 7.83
C ARG A 9 -25.12 -10.43 7.41
N GLY A 10 -25.62 -9.27 7.83
CA GLY A 10 -24.93 -7.99 7.64
C GLY A 10 -25.27 -7.27 6.34
N PHE A 11 -26.29 -7.71 5.61
CA PHE A 11 -26.89 -6.86 4.58
C PHE A 11 -27.63 -5.70 5.24
N VAL A 12 -27.42 -4.50 4.69
CA VAL A 12 -28.06 -3.27 5.12
C VAL A 12 -28.93 -2.80 3.96
N GLU A 13 -30.25 -2.80 4.16
CA GLU A 13 -31.24 -2.41 3.15
C GLU A 13 -31.44 -0.90 3.15
N ASN A 14 -31.40 -0.27 4.33
CA ASN A 14 -31.65 1.15 4.47
C ASN A 14 -30.44 2.01 4.07
N SER A 15 -30.70 3.23 3.59
CA SER A 15 -29.67 4.22 3.29
C SER A 15 -29.36 5.11 4.50
N TYR A 16 -28.23 5.80 4.49
CA TYR A 16 -27.89 6.78 5.53
C TYR A 16 -28.94 7.90 5.69
N LEU A 17 -29.66 8.24 4.61
CA LEU A 17 -30.73 9.25 4.65
C LEU A 17 -32.00 8.74 5.33
N ALA A 18 -32.36 7.48 5.07
CA ALA A 18 -33.53 6.83 5.68
C ALA A 18 -33.29 6.46 7.16
N GLY A 19 -32.02 6.33 7.55
CA GLY A 19 -31.61 5.87 8.87
C GLY A 19 -31.47 4.35 8.92
N LEU A 20 -30.63 3.87 9.82
CA LEU A 20 -30.30 2.44 9.96
C LEU A 20 -31.04 1.86 11.16
N THR A 21 -31.53 0.62 11.03
CA THR A 21 -32.01 -0.13 12.19
C THR A 21 -30.84 -0.48 13.13
N PRO A 22 -31.10 -0.78 14.42
CA PRO A 22 -30.02 -1.10 15.36
C PRO A 22 -29.10 -2.27 14.91
N SER A 23 -29.67 -3.29 14.27
CA SER A 23 -28.92 -4.43 13.74
C SER A 23 -28.04 -4.03 12.55
N GLU A 24 -28.59 -3.27 11.59
CA GLU A 24 -27.84 -2.75 10.45
C GLU A 24 -26.70 -1.81 10.88
N PHE A 25 -26.96 -0.94 11.85
CA PHE A 25 -25.94 -0.05 12.41
C PHE A 25 -24.79 -0.84 13.04
N PHE A 26 -25.09 -1.91 13.77
CA PHE A 26 -24.07 -2.77 14.38
C PHE A 26 -23.23 -3.50 13.33
N PHE A 27 -23.85 -4.09 12.31
CA PHE A 27 -23.13 -4.72 11.19
C PHE A 27 -22.29 -3.71 10.41
N HIS A 28 -22.82 -2.51 10.17
CA HIS A 28 -22.08 -1.44 9.51
C HIS A 28 -20.86 -0.99 10.32
N ALA A 29 -21.00 -0.84 11.64
CA ALA A 29 -19.91 -0.50 12.54
C ALA A 29 -18.82 -1.58 12.58
N MET A 30 -19.18 -2.87 12.46
CA MET A 30 -18.21 -3.96 12.36
C MET A 30 -17.31 -3.81 11.13
N GLY A 31 -17.89 -3.58 9.96
CA GLY A 31 -17.11 -3.37 8.72
C GLY A 31 -16.25 -2.11 8.78
N GLY A 32 -16.79 -1.00 9.31
CA GLY A 32 -16.03 0.23 9.50
C GLY A 32 -14.83 0.05 10.44
N ARG A 33 -15.00 -0.71 11.53
CA ARG A 33 -13.92 -1.01 12.48
C ARG A 33 -12.78 -1.80 11.82
N GLU A 34 -13.10 -2.79 10.99
CA GLU A 34 -12.09 -3.57 10.26
C GLU A 34 -11.26 -2.66 9.34
N GLY A 35 -11.91 -1.79 8.56
CA GLY A 35 -11.22 -0.85 7.68
C GLY A 35 -10.32 0.14 8.42
N LEU A 36 -10.76 0.64 9.58
CA LEU A 36 -9.94 1.52 10.42
C LEU A 36 -8.71 0.81 10.99
N ILE A 37 -8.88 -0.44 11.42
CA ILE A 37 -7.77 -1.26 11.94
C ILE A 37 -6.78 -1.55 10.80
N ASP A 38 -7.25 -1.98 9.65
CA ASP A 38 -6.40 -2.28 8.49
C ASP A 38 -5.60 -1.05 8.04
N THR A 39 -6.24 0.12 7.98
CA THR A 39 -5.57 1.39 7.67
C THR A 39 -4.47 1.70 8.69
N ALA A 40 -4.77 1.55 9.99
CA ALA A 40 -3.79 1.80 11.05
C ALA A 40 -2.58 0.84 10.96
N VAL A 41 -2.83 -0.45 10.70
CA VAL A 41 -1.77 -1.46 10.58
C VAL A 41 -0.91 -1.24 9.33
N LYS A 42 -1.53 -1.07 8.16
CA LYS A 42 -0.83 -0.86 6.88
C LYS A 42 0.04 0.39 6.88
N THR A 43 -0.37 1.43 7.61
CA THR A 43 0.43 2.67 7.76
C THR A 43 1.78 2.38 8.42
N ALA A 44 1.80 1.60 9.49
CA ALA A 44 3.04 1.24 10.17
C ALA A 44 3.92 0.32 9.32
N GLU A 45 3.31 -0.63 8.62
CA GLU A 45 4.03 -1.60 7.78
C GLU A 45 4.71 -0.94 6.57
N THR A 46 3.98 -0.09 5.84
CA THR A 46 4.51 0.62 4.66
C THR A 46 5.69 1.51 5.02
N GLY A 47 5.64 2.25 6.14
CA GLY A 47 6.75 3.06 6.60
C GLY A 47 7.99 2.24 7.00
N TYR A 48 7.79 1.09 7.64
CA TYR A 48 8.89 0.18 8.00
C TYR A 48 9.56 -0.40 6.76
N ILE A 49 8.78 -0.89 5.78
CA ILE A 49 9.29 -1.41 4.51
C ILE A 49 10.05 -0.31 3.77
N GLN A 50 9.51 0.90 3.68
CA GLN A 50 10.17 2.03 3.04
C GLN A 50 11.53 2.33 3.67
N ARG A 51 11.60 2.41 5.01
CA ARG A 51 12.87 2.67 5.71
C ARG A 51 13.91 1.57 5.47
N ARG A 52 13.47 0.31 5.44
CA ARG A 52 14.35 -0.84 5.13
C ARG A 52 14.90 -0.77 3.71
N LEU A 53 14.06 -0.44 2.73
CA LEU A 53 14.48 -0.30 1.33
C LEU A 53 15.48 0.86 1.17
N ILE A 54 15.21 2.01 1.80
CA ILE A 54 16.14 3.15 1.79
C ILE A 54 17.49 2.73 2.37
N LYS A 55 17.52 2.10 3.55
CA LYS A 55 18.78 1.67 4.17
C LYS A 55 19.52 0.58 3.40
N ALA A 56 18.81 -0.27 2.65
CA ALA A 56 19.44 -1.25 1.79
C ALA A 56 20.09 -0.62 0.54
N MET A 57 19.50 0.46 0.00
CA MET A 57 19.92 1.04 -1.28
C MET A 57 20.60 2.41 -1.18
N GLU A 58 20.74 3.00 0.00
CA GLU A 58 21.29 4.37 0.17
C GLU A 58 22.73 4.56 -0.32
N SER A 59 23.47 3.47 -0.52
CA SER A 59 24.85 3.50 -1.02
C SER A 59 24.96 3.46 -2.55
N VAL A 60 23.85 3.24 -3.25
CA VAL A 60 23.82 3.02 -4.70
C VAL A 60 23.70 4.35 -5.44
N MET A 61 24.61 4.62 -6.37
CA MET A 61 24.61 5.85 -7.19
C MET A 61 25.14 5.62 -8.61
N VAL A 62 24.77 6.54 -9.51
CA VAL A 62 25.26 6.59 -10.89
C VAL A 62 26.61 7.31 -10.91
N HIS A 63 27.62 6.69 -11.52
CA HIS A 63 28.94 7.29 -11.73
C HIS A 63 29.03 7.98 -13.10
N TYR A 64 30.05 8.83 -13.27
CA TYR A 64 30.30 9.58 -14.51
C TYR A 64 30.48 8.72 -15.77
N ASP A 65 30.80 7.43 -15.61
CA ASP A 65 30.91 6.47 -16.71
C ASP A 65 29.56 5.83 -17.10
N GLY A 66 28.46 6.27 -16.49
CA GLY A 66 27.10 5.75 -16.75
C GLY A 66 26.79 4.44 -16.03
N THR A 67 27.73 3.89 -15.26
CA THR A 67 27.54 2.67 -14.47
C THR A 67 26.89 2.98 -13.12
N VAL A 68 26.14 2.01 -12.58
CA VAL A 68 25.57 2.10 -11.23
C VAL A 68 26.42 1.27 -10.29
N ARG A 69 26.93 1.88 -9.21
CA ARG A 69 27.82 1.22 -8.24
C ARG A 69 27.40 1.52 -6.80
N ASN A 70 27.82 0.68 -5.86
CA ASN A 70 27.69 0.95 -4.43
C ASN A 70 28.89 1.74 -3.86
N SER A 71 28.84 2.06 -2.57
CA SER A 71 29.90 2.80 -1.87
C SER A 71 31.26 2.09 -1.82
N VAL A 72 31.30 0.77 -2.02
CA VAL A 72 32.54 -0.04 -2.07
C VAL A 72 33.07 -0.17 -3.51
N GLY A 73 32.39 0.44 -4.50
CA GLY A 73 32.76 0.39 -5.91
C GLY A 73 32.36 -0.89 -6.62
N GLN A 74 31.52 -1.75 -6.02
CA GLN A 74 30.97 -2.91 -6.71
C GLN A 74 29.97 -2.47 -7.77
N LEU A 75 30.12 -3.01 -8.97
CA LEU A 75 29.23 -2.75 -10.10
C LEU A 75 27.89 -3.46 -9.89
N ILE A 76 26.79 -2.69 -9.94
CA ILE A 76 25.42 -3.19 -9.82
C ILE A 76 24.74 -3.26 -11.19
N GLN A 77 24.87 -2.20 -12.01
CA GLN A 77 24.37 -2.17 -13.37
C GLN A 77 25.41 -1.56 -14.31
N LEU A 78 25.50 -2.10 -15.53
CA LEU A 78 26.39 -1.58 -16.58
C LEU A 78 25.90 -0.24 -17.15
N ARG A 79 24.59 0.00 -17.10
CA ARG A 79 23.94 1.21 -17.59
C ARG A 79 22.74 1.52 -16.71
N TYR A 80 22.58 2.77 -16.28
CA TYR A 80 21.42 3.22 -15.50
C TYR A 80 20.11 2.83 -16.19
N GLY A 81 19.17 2.20 -15.48
CA GLY A 81 17.87 1.84 -16.06
C GLY A 81 17.92 0.82 -17.21
N GLU A 82 19.06 0.16 -17.44
CA GLU A 82 19.37 -0.69 -18.59
C GLU A 82 19.36 0.01 -19.96
N ASP A 83 18.92 1.26 -20.05
CA ASP A 83 18.82 2.09 -21.27
C ASP A 83 19.64 3.39 -21.20
N GLY A 84 20.12 3.76 -20.02
CA GLY A 84 20.88 4.98 -19.73
C GLY A 84 20.06 6.25 -19.84
N LEU A 85 18.73 6.16 -19.81
CA LEU A 85 17.83 7.30 -19.93
C LEU A 85 17.25 7.66 -18.55
N CYS A 86 17.01 8.95 -18.32
CA CYS A 86 16.30 9.36 -17.12
C CYS A 86 14.79 9.11 -17.30
N GLY A 87 14.15 8.48 -16.31
CA GLY A 87 12.72 8.17 -16.36
C GLY A 87 11.83 9.40 -16.51
N GLU A 88 12.30 10.58 -16.11
CA GLU A 88 11.57 11.85 -16.21
C GLU A 88 11.36 12.32 -17.65
N THR A 89 12.20 11.85 -18.59
CA THR A 89 12.14 12.24 -20.00
C THR A 89 11.46 11.20 -20.88
N VAL A 90 10.97 10.10 -20.30
CA VAL A 90 10.30 9.03 -21.04
C VAL A 90 8.82 9.36 -21.17
N GLU A 91 8.32 9.43 -22.40
CA GLU A 91 6.89 9.56 -22.70
C GLU A 91 6.25 8.17 -22.87
N PHE A 92 4.97 8.05 -22.49
CA PHE A 92 4.17 6.81 -22.58
C PHE A 92 3.39 6.73 -23.90
#